data_AF-A0A948XE27-F1
#
_entry.id   AF-A0A948XE27-F1
#
_cell.length_a   1.000
_cell.length_b   1.000
_cell.length_c   1.000
_cell.angle_alpha   90.00
_cell.angle_beta   90.00
_cell.angle_gamma   90.00
#
_symmetry.space_group_name_H-M   'P 1'
#
loop_
_entity.id
_entity.type
_entity.pdbx_description
1 polymer ?
#
loop_
_entity_poly.entity_id
_entity_poly.type
_entity_poly.pdbx_seq_one_letter_code
_entity_poly.pdbx_strand_id
1 'polypeptide(L)'
;VRSKYAVIRFLDDENGPRSLPDLREEIRRIAAETDVRHLPDYAPPSPSALIEALREFQSVKDHLVEGDRATIISQHPSMPPYEFNLKVRMDVEHIEELAVARTITQPAAEMILPVKKPDYLGNSMWGLRHGRRNIEAKIQDEAWLRRFQNREVDVRPGDALQCQVTTEYLYGHDNELLAERYTVVSVIDVLVNRYVAPELPYGEPDDNPA
;
A
#
# COMPACT_ATOMS: atom_id res chain seq x y z
N VAL A 1 -29.74 -10.11 8.08
CA VAL A 1 -28.46 -10.85 8.22
C VAL A 1 -27.63 -10.18 9.30
N ARG A 2 -27.42 -10.86 10.44
CA ARG A 2 -26.72 -10.31 11.63
C ARG A 2 -25.26 -9.93 11.35
N SER A 3 -24.57 -10.61 10.43
CA SER A 3 -23.17 -10.32 10.10
C SER A 3 -22.98 -8.94 9.46
N LYS A 4 -23.96 -8.44 8.70
CA LYS A 4 -23.93 -7.07 8.15
C LYS A 4 -23.90 -6.01 9.26
N TYR A 5 -24.64 -6.26 10.35
CA TYR A 5 -24.69 -5.38 11.50
C TYR A 5 -23.33 -5.30 12.24
N ALA A 6 -22.61 -6.42 12.36
CA ALA A 6 -21.28 -6.46 12.97
C ALA A 6 -20.27 -5.60 12.19
N VAL A 7 -20.25 -5.72 10.85
CA VAL A 7 -19.38 -4.90 9.98
C VAL A 7 -19.67 -3.41 10.12
N ILE A 8 -20.95 -3.06 10.23
CA ILE A 8 -21.40 -1.67 10.32
C ILE A 8 -21.00 -1.06 11.66
N ARG A 9 -21.24 -1.79 12.77
CA ARG A 9 -20.79 -1.37 14.09
C ARG A 9 -19.28 -1.18 14.13
N PHE A 10 -18.53 -2.07 13.49
CA PHE A 10 -17.08 -1.96 13.40
C PHE A 10 -16.63 -0.68 12.68
N LEU A 11 -17.36 -0.27 11.64
CA LEU A 11 -17.08 0.97 10.89
C LEU A 11 -17.53 2.25 11.61
N ASP A 12 -18.59 2.18 12.40
CA ASP A 12 -19.20 3.33 13.07
C ASP A 12 -18.62 3.58 14.48
N ASP A 13 -17.75 2.71 14.98
CA ASP A 13 -17.04 2.90 16.25
C ASP A 13 -15.81 3.80 16.06
N GLU A 14 -15.86 5.02 16.61
CA GLU A 14 -14.77 6.01 16.59
C GLU A 14 -13.66 5.72 17.61
N ASN A 15 -13.95 4.96 18.68
CA ASN A 15 -13.08 4.87 19.87
C ASN A 15 -12.62 3.44 20.21
N GLY A 16 -13.18 2.41 19.59
CA GLY A 16 -12.80 1.01 19.82
C GLY A 16 -11.51 0.61 19.10
N PRO A 17 -10.66 -0.26 19.70
CA PRO A 17 -9.57 -0.88 18.98
C PRO A 17 -10.14 -1.70 17.82
N ARG A 18 -9.90 -1.26 16.59
CA ARG A 18 -10.37 -1.94 15.39
C ARG A 18 -9.44 -3.11 15.10
N SER A 19 -9.95 -4.32 15.27
CA SER A 19 -9.22 -5.57 15.07
C SER A 19 -9.94 -6.41 14.02
N LEU A 20 -9.33 -6.54 12.84
CA LEU A 20 -9.87 -7.38 11.76
C LEU A 20 -10.04 -8.85 12.20
N PRO A 21 -9.12 -9.45 12.97
CA PRO A 21 -9.32 -10.79 13.54
C PRO A 21 -10.58 -10.91 14.41
N ASP A 22 -10.87 -9.92 15.26
CA ASP A 22 -12.03 -9.96 16.15
C ASP A 22 -13.33 -9.88 15.36
N LEU A 23 -13.39 -9.03 14.32
CA LEU A 23 -14.54 -8.95 13.42
C LEU A 23 -14.77 -10.27 12.68
N ARG A 24 -13.69 -10.94 12.24
CA ARG A 24 -13.77 -12.26 11.59
C ARG A 24 -14.37 -13.31 12.52
N GLU A 25 -13.94 -13.34 13.77
CA GLU A 25 -14.47 -14.24 14.79
C GLU A 25 -15.92 -13.92 15.18
N GLU A 26 -16.30 -12.65 15.24
CA GLU A 26 -17.68 -12.24 15.46
C GLU A 26 -18.59 -12.71 14.31
N ILE A 27 -18.18 -12.51 13.06
CA ILE A 27 -18.93 -12.98 11.88
C ILE A 27 -19.05 -14.51 11.89
N ARG A 28 -17.98 -15.23 12.24
CA ARG A 28 -17.98 -16.69 12.36
C ARG A 28 -18.97 -17.17 13.42
N ARG A 29 -18.98 -16.52 14.59
CA ARG A 29 -19.92 -16.83 15.68
C ARG A 29 -21.36 -16.60 15.26
N ILE A 30 -21.64 -15.48 14.62
CA ILE A 30 -22.97 -15.18 14.07
C ILE A 30 -23.40 -16.25 13.05
N ALA A 31 -22.48 -16.71 12.20
CA ALA A 31 -22.76 -17.76 11.23
C ALA A 31 -23.07 -19.10 11.93
N ALA A 32 -22.26 -19.49 12.93
CA ALA A 32 -22.49 -20.70 13.72
C ALA A 32 -23.86 -20.72 14.43
N GLU A 33 -24.34 -19.56 14.87
CA GLU A 33 -25.66 -19.42 15.52
C GLU A 33 -26.85 -19.55 14.54
N THR A 34 -26.61 -19.51 13.23
CA THR A 34 -27.68 -19.45 12.22
C THR A 34 -28.08 -20.81 11.63
N ASP A 35 -27.45 -21.91 12.05
CA ASP A 35 -27.74 -23.32 11.66
C ASP A 35 -28.05 -23.56 10.16
N VAL A 36 -27.44 -22.73 9.30
CA VAL A 36 -27.63 -22.79 7.83
C VAL A 36 -26.88 -23.97 7.21
N ARG A 37 -25.82 -24.44 7.88
CA ARG A 37 -25.05 -25.64 7.53
C ARG A 37 -25.22 -26.63 8.68
N HIS A 38 -25.82 -27.78 8.40
CA HIS A 38 -25.96 -28.90 9.35
C HIS A 38 -24.61 -29.53 9.78
N LEU A 39 -23.48 -28.94 9.40
CA LEU A 39 -22.12 -29.26 9.80
C LEU A 39 -21.47 -27.98 10.36
N PRO A 40 -20.92 -28.00 11.58
CA PRO A 40 -20.49 -26.79 12.32
C PRO A 40 -19.20 -26.12 11.80
N ASP A 41 -18.78 -26.41 10.56
CA ASP A 41 -17.50 -25.96 10.01
C ASP A 41 -17.65 -24.64 9.23
N TYR A 42 -18.00 -23.59 9.96
CA TYR A 42 -18.00 -22.22 9.42
C TYR A 42 -16.59 -21.65 9.50
N ALA A 43 -15.94 -21.51 8.36
CA ALA A 43 -14.70 -20.76 8.25
C ALA A 43 -14.97 -19.25 8.42
N PRO A 44 -14.11 -18.50 9.13
CA PRO A 44 -14.19 -17.05 9.13
C PRO A 44 -13.97 -16.50 7.72
N PRO A 45 -14.53 -15.34 7.36
CA PRO A 45 -14.26 -14.71 6.08
C PRO A 45 -12.75 -14.48 5.89
N SER A 46 -12.26 -14.50 4.65
CA SER A 46 -10.87 -14.14 4.39
C SER A 46 -10.62 -12.67 4.72
N PRO A 47 -9.41 -12.30 5.16
CA PRO A 47 -9.06 -10.90 5.41
C PRO A 47 -9.34 -10.02 4.18
N SER A 48 -8.91 -10.45 2.99
CA SER A 48 -9.09 -9.71 1.74
C SER A 48 -10.56 -9.44 1.40
N ALA A 49 -11.44 -10.45 1.54
CA ALA A 49 -12.87 -10.28 1.30
C ALA A 49 -13.51 -9.31 2.30
N LEU A 50 -13.03 -9.29 3.54
CA LEU A 50 -13.53 -8.37 4.56
C LEU A 50 -13.06 -6.94 4.28
N ILE A 51 -11.80 -6.75 3.86
CA ILE A 51 -11.26 -5.46 3.44
C ILE A 51 -12.03 -4.90 2.23
N GLU A 52 -12.30 -5.73 1.22
CA GLU A 52 -13.13 -5.33 0.07
C GLU A 52 -14.52 -4.88 0.50
N ALA A 53 -15.17 -5.63 1.40
CA ALA A 53 -16.47 -5.26 1.93
C ALA A 53 -16.43 -3.93 2.72
N LEU A 54 -15.36 -3.68 3.49
CA LEU A 54 -15.17 -2.41 4.21
C LEU A 54 -15.00 -1.24 3.22
N ARG A 55 -14.23 -1.42 2.14
CA ARG A 55 -14.04 -0.40 1.09
C ARG A 55 -15.34 -0.10 0.36
N GLU A 56 -16.06 -1.13 -0.07
CA GLU A 56 -17.34 -0.97 -0.75
C GLU A 56 -18.30 -0.18 0.15
N PHE A 57 -18.34 -0.49 1.44
CA PHE A 57 -19.19 0.21 2.39
C PHE A 57 -18.80 1.69 2.55
N GLN A 58 -17.51 2.01 2.66
CA GLN A 58 -17.05 3.41 2.71
C GLN A 58 -17.37 4.16 1.41
N SER A 59 -17.21 3.53 0.25
CA SER A 59 -17.53 4.16 -1.04
C SER A 59 -19.01 4.53 -1.16
N VAL A 60 -19.91 3.76 -0.53
CA VAL A 60 -21.33 4.10 -0.47
C VAL A 60 -21.55 5.36 0.40
N LYS A 61 -20.82 5.51 1.52
CA LYS A 61 -20.89 6.72 2.36
C LYS A 61 -20.45 7.98 1.60
N ASP A 62 -19.59 7.87 0.60
CA ASP A 62 -19.15 9.01 -0.21
C ASP A 62 -20.26 9.63 -1.07
N HIS A 63 -21.31 8.87 -1.36
CA HIS A 63 -22.45 9.34 -2.15
C HIS A 63 -23.54 10.02 -1.30
N LEU A 64 -23.43 9.98 0.03
CA LEU A 64 -24.41 10.55 0.96
C LEU A 64 -24.04 12.00 1.28
N VAL A 65 -25.04 12.89 1.22
CA VAL A 65 -24.86 14.32 1.47
C VAL A 65 -25.19 14.70 2.91
N GLU A 66 -24.79 15.91 3.32
CA GLU A 66 -25.06 16.41 4.66
C GLU A 66 -26.58 16.49 4.92
N GLY A 67 -27.03 15.83 5.99
CA GLY A 67 -28.44 15.71 6.35
C GLY A 67 -29.07 14.35 6.01
N ASP A 68 -28.41 13.54 5.18
CA ASP A 68 -28.84 12.17 4.92
C ASP A 68 -28.75 11.32 6.19
N ARG A 69 -29.66 10.35 6.29
CA ARG A 69 -29.70 9.38 7.38
C ARG A 69 -29.95 8.00 6.80
N ALA A 70 -29.21 7.03 7.29
CA ALA A 70 -29.46 5.63 7.02
C ALA A 70 -29.89 4.95 8.33
N THR A 71 -30.82 4.00 8.23
CA THR A 71 -31.25 3.18 9.36
C THR A 71 -31.38 1.74 8.91
N ILE A 72 -30.78 0.81 9.66
CA ILE A 72 -31.02 -0.62 9.47
C ILE A 72 -32.29 -1.00 10.20
N ILE A 73 -33.26 -1.53 9.45
CA ILE A 73 -34.47 -2.11 10.01
C ILE A 73 -34.34 -3.62 9.88
N SER A 74 -34.34 -4.31 11.02
CA SER A 74 -34.31 -5.76 11.10
C SER A 74 -35.68 -6.29 11.53
N GLN A 75 -36.12 -7.39 10.91
CA GLN A 75 -37.31 -8.13 11.36
C GLN A 75 -37.01 -9.03 12.58
N HIS A 76 -35.74 -9.14 13.00
CA HIS A 76 -35.33 -9.96 14.13
C HIS A 76 -35.70 -9.29 15.47
N PRO A 77 -36.43 -9.97 16.38
CA PRO A 77 -36.98 -9.35 17.60
C PRO A 77 -35.93 -8.73 18.54
N SER A 78 -34.70 -9.25 18.53
CA SER A 78 -33.61 -8.78 19.38
C SER A 78 -32.70 -7.72 18.77
N MET A 79 -33.00 -7.23 17.56
CA MET A 79 -32.25 -6.13 16.94
C MET A 79 -33.15 -4.91 16.75
N PRO A 80 -33.03 -3.89 17.63
CA PRO A 80 -33.73 -2.62 17.41
C PRO A 80 -33.23 -1.94 16.13
N PRO A 81 -34.00 -1.01 15.56
CA PRO A 81 -33.52 -0.16 14.48
C PRO A 81 -32.22 0.52 14.90
N TYR A 82 -31.23 0.49 14.01
CA TYR A 82 -29.92 1.11 14.25
C TYR A 82 -29.69 2.22 13.24
N GLU A 83 -29.57 3.45 13.73
CA GLU A 83 -29.20 4.62 12.92
C GLU A 83 -27.69 4.65 12.76
N PHE A 84 -27.24 4.77 11.52
CA PHE A 84 -25.82 4.76 11.18
C PHE A 84 -25.15 6.07 11.55
N ASN A 85 -23.88 5.99 11.99
CA ASN A 85 -23.04 7.16 12.09
C ASN A 85 -22.32 7.43 10.76
N LEU A 86 -22.96 8.22 9.90
CA LEU A 86 -22.41 8.62 8.60
C LEU A 86 -21.22 9.59 8.71
N LYS A 87 -20.95 10.14 9.90
CA LYS A 87 -19.81 11.03 10.14
C LYS A 87 -18.49 10.27 10.28
N VAL A 88 -18.54 9.00 10.70
CA VAL A 88 -17.35 8.16 10.81
C VAL A 88 -16.91 7.72 9.43
N ARG A 89 -15.76 8.24 9.02
CA ARG A 89 -15.07 7.83 7.79
C ARG A 89 -13.77 7.15 8.19
N MET A 90 -13.50 6.02 7.55
CA MET A 90 -12.20 5.38 7.61
C MET A 90 -11.57 5.58 6.24
N ASP A 91 -10.40 6.21 6.19
CA ASP A 91 -9.65 6.31 4.95
C ASP A 91 -9.19 4.91 4.50
N VAL A 92 -8.88 4.81 3.20
CA VAL A 92 -8.50 3.53 2.61
C VAL A 92 -7.14 3.07 3.15
N GLU A 93 -6.24 4.00 3.47
CA GLU A 93 -4.95 3.67 4.07
C GLU A 93 -5.08 2.98 5.44
N HIS A 94 -5.92 3.48 6.35
CA HIS A 94 -6.17 2.83 7.64
C HIS A 94 -6.85 1.46 7.46
N ILE A 95 -7.72 1.29 6.46
CA ILE A 95 -8.30 -0.02 6.14
C ILE A 95 -7.18 -1.00 5.74
N GLU A 96 -6.23 -0.57 4.91
CA GLU A 96 -5.08 -1.40 4.51
C GLU A 96 -4.17 -1.73 5.69
N GLU A 97 -3.94 -0.79 6.61
CA GLU A 97 -3.15 -1.03 7.82
C GLU A 97 -3.78 -2.11 8.71
N LEU A 98 -5.12 -2.13 8.83
CA LEU A 98 -5.84 -3.18 9.56
C LEU A 98 -5.69 -4.58 8.95
N ALA A 99 -5.31 -4.67 7.67
CA ALA A 99 -5.06 -5.95 7.01
C ALA A 99 -3.68 -6.53 7.38
N VAL A 100 -2.73 -5.68 7.82
CA VAL A 100 -1.35 -6.07 8.08
C VAL A 100 -1.25 -6.75 9.45
N ALA A 101 -0.99 -8.05 9.43
CA ALA A 101 -0.77 -8.84 10.65
C ALA A 101 0.69 -8.78 11.12
N ARG A 102 1.63 -8.70 10.17
CA ARG A 102 3.06 -8.74 10.46
C ARG A 102 3.84 -7.95 9.43
N THR A 103 4.80 -7.16 9.90
CA THR A 103 5.82 -6.53 9.06
C THR A 103 7.15 -7.22 9.30
N ILE A 104 7.83 -7.60 8.21
CA ILE A 104 9.23 -8.06 8.25
C ILE A 104 10.08 -7.01 7.56
N THR A 105 10.92 -6.34 8.33
CA THR A 105 11.88 -5.36 7.81
C THR A 105 13.23 -6.03 7.60
N GLN A 106 13.73 -6.01 6.37
CA GLN A 106 15.08 -6.44 6.07
C GLN A 106 16.09 -5.34 6.42
N PRO A 107 17.30 -5.69 6.89
CA PRO A 107 18.38 -4.73 7.02
C PRO A 107 18.64 -3.99 5.70
N ALA A 108 19.13 -2.76 5.79
CA ALA A 108 19.51 -2.00 4.61
C ALA A 108 20.55 -2.78 3.79
N ALA A 109 20.26 -2.91 2.49
CA ALA A 109 21.14 -3.56 1.54
C ALA A 109 21.47 -2.61 0.40
N GLU A 110 22.68 -2.75 -0.14
CA GLU A 110 23.11 -1.96 -1.28
C GLU A 110 22.38 -2.40 -2.55
N MET A 111 21.82 -1.43 -3.28
CA MET A 111 21.11 -1.65 -4.53
C MET A 111 21.50 -0.58 -5.57
N ILE A 112 21.55 -1.01 -6.83
CA ILE A 112 21.64 -0.10 -7.98
C ILE A 112 20.27 -0.05 -8.64
N LEU A 113 19.61 1.10 -8.56
CA LEU A 113 18.23 1.30 -8.97
C LEU A 113 18.13 2.34 -10.08
N PRO A 114 17.94 1.90 -11.35
CA PRO A 114 17.66 2.82 -12.44
C PRO A 114 16.41 3.66 -12.19
N VAL A 115 16.54 4.97 -12.40
CA VAL A 115 15.48 5.95 -12.19
C VAL A 115 14.57 5.97 -13.40
N LYS A 116 13.28 5.76 -13.15
CA LYS A 116 12.21 5.92 -14.14
C LYS A 116 11.57 7.29 -14.04
N LYS A 117 11.26 7.73 -12.82
CA LYS A 117 10.59 9.00 -12.53
C LYS A 117 11.16 9.60 -11.25
N PRO A 118 12.04 10.61 -11.34
CA PRO A 118 12.49 11.37 -10.18
C PRO A 118 11.32 12.15 -9.55
N ASP A 119 11.36 12.33 -8.22
CA ASP A 119 10.49 13.30 -7.55
C ASP A 119 11.23 14.62 -7.34
N TYR A 120 10.98 15.58 -8.23
CA TYR A 120 11.55 16.92 -8.16
C TYR A 120 10.88 17.81 -7.11
N LEU A 121 9.67 17.48 -6.66
CA LEU A 121 8.87 18.33 -5.76
C LEU A 121 8.96 17.89 -4.30
N GLY A 122 9.43 16.66 -4.03
CA GLY A 122 9.56 16.11 -2.68
C GLY A 122 8.25 15.66 -2.04
N ASN A 123 7.17 15.61 -2.83
CA ASN A 123 5.81 15.33 -2.35
C ASN A 123 5.34 13.92 -2.72
N SER A 124 6.20 13.09 -3.33
CA SER A 124 5.81 11.80 -3.90
C SER A 124 6.93 10.77 -3.80
N MET A 125 6.62 9.53 -4.18
CA MET A 125 7.62 8.47 -4.25
C MET A 125 8.41 8.55 -5.56
N TRP A 126 9.66 8.09 -5.51
CA TRP A 126 10.51 7.94 -6.68
C TRP A 126 10.13 6.67 -7.43
N GLY A 127 9.90 6.80 -8.73
CA GLY A 127 9.74 5.66 -9.62
C GLY A 127 11.10 5.09 -10.00
N LEU A 128 11.43 3.91 -9.49
CA LEU A 128 12.70 3.22 -9.69
C LEU A 128 12.47 1.86 -10.36
N ARG A 129 13.55 1.19 -10.76
CA ARG A 129 13.51 -0.17 -11.30
C ARG A 129 14.45 -1.09 -10.52
N HIS A 130 13.97 -2.27 -10.17
CA HIS A 130 14.79 -3.35 -9.61
C HIS A 130 14.67 -4.58 -10.52
N GLY A 131 15.75 -4.90 -11.24
CA GLY A 131 15.71 -5.92 -12.29
C GLY A 131 14.70 -5.58 -13.39
N ARG A 132 13.66 -6.41 -13.55
CA ARG A 132 12.58 -6.18 -14.54
C ARG A 132 11.35 -5.46 -13.95
N ARG A 133 11.29 -5.28 -12.63
CA ARG A 133 10.13 -4.70 -11.94
C ARG A 133 10.32 -3.20 -11.74
N ASN A 134 9.26 -2.43 -11.94
CA ASN A 134 9.22 -1.06 -11.45
C ASN A 134 8.81 -1.09 -9.98
N ILE A 135 9.46 -0.26 -9.17
CA ILE A 135 9.17 -0.09 -7.76
C ILE A 135 9.00 1.40 -7.47
N GLU A 136 8.18 1.71 -6.48
CA GLU A 136 8.08 3.06 -5.93
C GLU A 136 8.80 3.06 -4.58
N ALA A 137 9.69 4.02 -4.38
CA ALA A 137 10.48 4.12 -3.16
C ALA A 137 10.49 5.54 -2.62
N LYS A 138 10.41 5.67 -1.30
CA LYS A 138 10.67 6.94 -0.61
C LYS A 138 12.16 7.06 -0.34
N ILE A 139 12.73 8.23 -0.59
CA ILE A 139 14.09 8.55 -0.17
C ILE A 139 14.02 9.29 1.17
N GLN A 140 14.70 8.77 2.20
CA GLN A 140 14.79 9.37 3.53
C GLN A 140 16.08 10.17 3.74
N ASP A 141 17.00 10.14 2.77
CA ASP A 141 18.24 10.93 2.78
C ASP A 141 17.94 12.41 2.53
N GLU A 142 17.56 13.13 3.60
CA GLU A 142 17.20 14.55 3.51
C GLU A 142 18.34 15.42 2.99
N ALA A 143 19.59 15.12 3.37
CA ALA A 143 20.75 15.89 2.95
C ALA A 143 20.97 15.75 1.44
N TRP A 144 20.88 14.54 0.91
CA TRP A 144 20.96 14.29 -0.53
C TRP A 144 19.78 14.92 -1.29
N LEU A 145 18.55 14.77 -0.78
CA LEU A 145 17.36 15.34 -1.40
C LEU A 145 17.44 16.86 -1.53
N ARG A 146 17.95 17.56 -0.51
CA ARG A 146 18.16 19.02 -0.57
C ARG A 146 19.15 19.39 -1.68
N ARG A 147 20.25 18.67 -1.82
CA ARG A 147 21.25 18.89 -2.89
C ARG A 147 20.62 18.67 -4.27
N PHE A 148 19.81 17.63 -4.43
CA PHE A 148 19.08 17.37 -5.67
C PHE A 148 18.08 18.50 -6.00
N GLN A 149 17.28 18.93 -5.02
CA GLN A 149 16.30 20.01 -5.19
C GLN A 149 16.96 21.36 -5.51
N ASN A 150 18.13 21.62 -4.92
CA ASN A 150 18.95 22.81 -5.20
C ASN A 150 19.74 22.71 -6.52
N ARG A 151 19.58 21.62 -7.29
CA ARG A 151 20.31 21.34 -8.55
C ARG A 151 21.81 21.20 -8.39
N GLU A 152 22.29 20.91 -7.19
CA GLU A 152 23.69 20.56 -6.92
C GLU A 152 24.00 19.12 -7.37
N VAL A 153 22.97 18.29 -7.45
CA VAL A 153 23.00 16.93 -8.02
C VAL A 153 21.91 16.86 -9.08
N ASP A 154 22.25 16.43 -10.29
CA ASP A 154 21.29 16.19 -11.37
C ASP A 154 21.06 14.68 -11.51
N VAL A 155 19.80 14.28 -11.56
CA VAL A 155 19.37 12.90 -11.79
C VAL A 155 18.24 12.92 -12.80
N ARG A 156 18.41 12.19 -13.89
CA ARG A 156 17.44 12.13 -14.98
C ARG A 156 16.86 10.72 -15.10
N PRO A 157 15.66 10.60 -15.70
CA PRO A 157 15.18 9.30 -16.14
C PRO A 157 16.24 8.59 -17.00
N GLY A 158 16.58 7.35 -16.61
CA GLY A 158 17.62 6.55 -17.27
C GLY A 158 18.94 6.45 -16.48
N ASP A 159 19.27 7.42 -15.63
CA ASP A 159 20.38 7.30 -14.67
C ASP A 159 20.04 6.25 -13.60
N ALA A 160 21.02 5.84 -12.79
CA ALA A 160 20.78 4.92 -11.67
C ALA A 160 21.31 5.47 -10.35
N LEU A 161 20.61 5.15 -9.27
CA LEU A 161 21.06 5.44 -7.92
C LEU A 161 21.73 4.20 -7.34
N GLN A 162 22.98 4.34 -6.90
CA GLN A 162 23.61 3.38 -6.00
C GLN A 162 23.28 3.81 -4.57
N CYS A 163 22.58 2.98 -3.81
CA CYS A 163 21.99 3.40 -2.54
C CYS A 163 21.79 2.25 -1.56
N GLN A 164 21.62 2.59 -0.28
CA GLN A 164 21.22 1.64 0.77
C GLN A 164 19.70 1.64 0.91
N VAL A 165 19.09 0.46 0.78
CA VAL A 165 17.63 0.32 0.72
C VAL A 165 17.16 -0.67 1.78
N THR A 166 16.22 -0.22 2.60
CA THR A 166 15.44 -1.06 3.51
C THR A 166 14.19 -1.54 2.78
N THR A 167 13.90 -2.84 2.85
CA THR A 167 12.70 -3.44 2.28
C THR A 167 11.82 -3.97 3.39
N GLU A 168 10.55 -3.58 3.39
CA GLU A 168 9.55 -4.09 4.31
C GLU A 168 8.55 -4.97 3.58
N TYR A 169 8.30 -6.16 4.13
CA TYR A 169 7.30 -7.09 3.64
C TYR A 169 6.12 -7.10 4.61
N LEU A 170 4.96 -6.68 4.12
CA LEU A 170 3.72 -6.60 4.90
C LEU A 170 2.90 -7.85 4.63
N TYR A 171 2.71 -8.68 5.65
CA TYR A 171 1.96 -9.93 5.57
C TYR A 171 0.59 -9.80 6.23
N GLY A 172 -0.41 -10.40 5.59
CA GLY A 172 -1.78 -10.47 6.08
C GLY A 172 -1.99 -11.55 7.14
N HIS A 173 -3.20 -11.56 7.73
CA HIS A 173 -3.59 -12.55 8.74
C HIS A 173 -3.72 -13.99 8.22
N ASP A 174 -3.67 -14.18 6.90
CA ASP A 174 -3.62 -15.46 6.19
C ASP A 174 -2.19 -15.90 5.84
N ASN A 175 -1.18 -15.10 6.22
CA ASN A 175 0.23 -15.24 5.86
C ASN A 175 0.54 -14.97 4.37
N GLU A 176 -0.37 -14.34 3.62
CA GLU A 176 -0.09 -13.86 2.28
C GLU A 176 0.68 -12.53 2.31
N LEU A 177 1.55 -12.30 1.33
CA LEU A 177 2.26 -11.03 1.16
C LEU A 177 1.30 -9.99 0.57
N LEU A 178 0.97 -8.96 1.34
CA LEU A 178 0.08 -7.88 0.92
C LEU A 178 0.82 -6.81 0.11
N ALA A 179 2.00 -6.39 0.60
CA ALA A 179 2.77 -5.32 -0.02
C ALA A 179 4.26 -5.43 0.29
N GLU A 180 5.06 -4.89 -0.62
CA GLU A 180 6.49 -4.62 -0.43
C GLU A 180 6.69 -3.10 -0.39
N ARG A 181 7.34 -2.57 0.65
CA ARG A 181 7.69 -1.14 0.74
C ARG A 181 9.19 -0.98 0.65
N TYR A 182 9.63 -0.10 -0.24
CA TYR A 182 11.04 0.21 -0.46
C TYR A 182 11.36 1.60 0.07
N THR A 183 12.36 1.67 0.93
CA THR A 183 12.84 2.95 1.49
C THR A 183 14.33 3.07 1.23
N VAL A 184 14.71 4.08 0.46
CA VAL A 184 16.12 4.44 0.28
C VAL A 184 16.58 5.23 1.50
N VAL A 185 17.45 4.63 2.30
CA VAL A 185 17.96 5.20 3.56
C VAL A 185 19.06 6.22 3.27
N SER A 186 19.97 5.90 2.34
CA SER A 186 21.04 6.80 1.92
C SER A 186 21.41 6.58 0.46
N VAL A 187 21.77 7.66 -0.24
CA VAL A 187 22.28 7.60 -1.61
C VAL A 187 23.81 7.67 -1.57
N ILE A 188 24.46 6.66 -2.15
CA ILE A 188 25.92 6.54 -2.22
C ILE A 188 26.45 7.27 -3.45
N ASP A 189 25.87 7.00 -4.62
CA ASP A 189 26.32 7.60 -5.88
C ASP A 189 25.19 7.68 -6.94
N VAL A 190 25.38 8.54 -7.93
CA VAL A 190 24.54 8.66 -9.13
C VAL A 190 25.32 8.17 -10.35
N LEU A 191 24.91 7.02 -10.86
CA LEU A 191 25.49 6.40 -12.04
C LEU A 191 24.81 6.97 -13.29
N VAL A 192 25.49 7.91 -13.94
CA VAL A 192 24.96 8.59 -15.13
C VAL A 192 24.93 7.65 -16.32
N ASN A 193 23.79 7.58 -17.00
CA ASN A 193 23.66 6.81 -18.24
C ASN A 193 24.26 7.57 -19.42
N ARG A 194 25.59 7.65 -19.46
CA ARG A 194 26.33 8.13 -20.63
C ARG A 194 26.60 6.94 -21.52
N TYR A 195 26.06 6.97 -22.74
CA TYR A 195 26.61 6.16 -23.82
C TYR A 195 28.05 6.61 -24.06
N VAL A 196 29.02 5.81 -23.62
CA VAL A 196 30.41 5.95 -24.03
C VAL A 196 30.53 5.15 -25.32
N ALA A 197 30.69 5.86 -26.45
CA ALA A 197 31.04 5.19 -27.69
C ALA A 197 32.33 4.39 -27.44
N PRO A 198 32.36 3.08 -27.71
CA PRO A 198 33.60 2.32 -27.57
C PRO A 198 34.65 2.97 -28.47
N GLU A 199 35.85 3.19 -27.95
CA GLU A 199 37.01 3.55 -28.78
C GLU A 199 37.23 2.39 -29.76
N LEU A 200 36.82 2.59 -31.01
CA LEU A 200 37.06 1.60 -32.05
C LEU A 200 38.57 1.65 -32.37
N PRO A 201 39.26 0.50 -32.40
CA PRO A 201 40.71 0.43 -32.64
C PRO A 201 41.12 0.80 -34.07
N TYR A 202 40.18 1.17 -34.93
CA TYR A 202 40.45 1.59 -36.29
C TYR A 202 40.36 3.10 -36.35
N GLY A 203 41.54 3.74 -36.32
CA GLY A 203 41.70 5.14 -36.69
C GLY A 203 41.12 5.38 -38.08
N GLU A 204 40.63 6.60 -38.30
CA GLU A 204 40.12 7.07 -39.58
C GLU A 204 41.05 6.61 -40.71
N PRO A 205 40.54 6.01 -41.80
CA PRO A 205 41.35 5.87 -42.99
C PRO A 205 41.76 7.28 -43.40
N ASP A 206 43.06 7.49 -43.51
CA ASP A 206 43.69 8.67 -44.09
C ASP A 206 43.26 8.74 -45.57
N ASP A 207 42.04 9.20 -45.81
CA ASP A 207 41.49 9.46 -47.14
C ASP A 207 42.06 10.80 -47.62
N ASN A 208 43.38 10.80 -47.86
CA ASN A 208 43.95 11.70 -48.83
C ASN A 208 45.24 11.13 -49.44
N PRO A 209 45.13 10.69 -50.70
CA PRO A 209 46.16 11.11 -51.64
C PRO A 209 45.55 11.64 -52.94
N ALA A 210 45.79 12.94 -53.15
CA ALA A 210 46.06 13.66 -54.41
C ALA A 210 45.06 13.56 -55.57
#